data_AF-A0AAP3SIS5-F1
#
_entry.id   AF-A0AAP3SIS5-F1
#
_cell.length_a   1.000
_cell.length_b   1.000
_cell.length_c   1.000
_cell.angle_alpha   90.00
_cell.angle_beta   90.00
_cell.angle_gamma   90.00
#
_symmetry.space_group_name_H-M   'P 1'
#
loop_
_entity.id
_entity.type
_entity.pdbx_description
1 polymer ?
#
loop_
_entity_poly.entity_id
_entity_poly.type
_entity_poly.pdbx_seq_one_letter_code
_entity_poly.pdbx_strand_id
1 'polypeptide(L)'
;METKRILIDLSFDYGMNHMGFESSLTRQEIAIDNQKLQKLTIREFCMLTREEVLSADGMTVDKLSAIERLLDEYSLRLGMSAGELDAYLDCYYQERPEEKKFYDLCDRMCESVATSGAKPAFDEKGFRTELDRKLHGNPLDGTRLSDLGWLHYQTLREAYLSQPWYMRMFASRLYRTKKAVKDAFWIHEGFCAFVTDRCMDSERWNFEHREVKPTIQQ
;
A
#
# COMPACT_ATOMS: atom_id res chain seq x y z
N MET A 1 -41.44 -7.27 -9.58
CA MET A 1 -40.67 -6.10 -9.11
C MET A 1 -39.23 -6.57 -9.06
N GLU A 2 -38.33 -5.94 -9.79
CA GLU A 2 -36.91 -6.24 -9.67
C GLU A 2 -36.48 -5.83 -8.26
N THR A 3 -36.25 -6.82 -7.41
CA THR A 3 -35.73 -6.60 -6.06
C THR A 3 -34.31 -6.10 -6.20
N LYS A 4 -34.07 -4.85 -5.81
CA LYS A 4 -32.71 -4.29 -5.78
C LYS A 4 -31.91 -5.10 -4.77
N ARG A 5 -30.66 -5.42 -5.12
CA ARG A 5 -29.76 -6.14 -4.22
C ARG A 5 -28.53 -5.30 -3.91
N ILE A 6 -28.02 -5.46 -2.70
CA ILE A 6 -26.83 -4.77 -2.21
C ILE A 6 -25.82 -5.79 -1.67
N LEU A 7 -24.54 -5.45 -1.72
CA LEU A 7 -23.50 -6.24 -1.07
C LEU A 7 -23.64 -6.13 0.46
N ILE A 8 -23.96 -7.24 1.12
CA ILE A 8 -24.18 -7.32 2.57
C ILE A 8 -22.88 -7.24 3.40
N ASP A 9 -21.72 -7.38 2.78
CA ASP A 9 -20.41 -7.28 3.42
C ASP A 9 -19.92 -5.82 3.59
N LEU A 10 -20.69 -4.85 3.11
CA LEU A 10 -20.42 -3.43 3.34
C LEU A 10 -20.64 -3.06 4.82
N SER A 11 -19.92 -2.03 5.28
CA SER A 11 -20.19 -1.45 6.60
C SER A 11 -21.63 -0.95 6.67
N PHE A 12 -22.25 -1.13 7.83
CA PHE A 12 -23.66 -0.83 8.00
C PHE A 12 -24.00 0.63 7.64
N ASP A 13 -23.21 1.59 8.10
CA ASP A 13 -23.41 3.02 7.77
C ASP A 13 -23.33 3.31 6.28
N TYR A 14 -22.35 2.72 5.59
CA TYR A 14 -22.17 2.92 4.15
C TYR A 14 -23.31 2.26 3.37
N GLY A 15 -23.67 1.04 3.75
CA GLY A 15 -24.79 0.31 3.20
C GLY A 15 -26.12 1.04 3.32
N MET A 16 -26.44 1.54 4.52
CA MET A 16 -27.67 2.28 4.78
C MET A 16 -27.76 3.59 3.99
N ASN A 17 -26.65 4.32 3.86
CA ASN A 17 -26.62 5.53 3.05
C ASN A 17 -26.77 5.23 1.55
N HIS A 18 -26.17 4.14 1.06
CA HIS A 18 -26.33 3.70 -0.33
C HIS A 18 -27.79 3.28 -0.62
N MET A 19 -28.39 2.49 0.27
CA MET A 19 -29.80 2.09 0.16
C MET A 19 -30.76 3.29 0.27
N GLY A 20 -30.51 4.22 1.19
CA GLY A 20 -31.31 5.43 1.38
C GLY A 20 -31.27 6.37 0.18
N PHE A 21 -30.11 6.50 -0.46
CA PHE A 21 -29.94 7.33 -1.65
C PHE A 21 -30.66 6.73 -2.87
N GLU A 22 -30.59 5.41 -3.06
CA GLU A 22 -31.24 4.72 -4.17
C GLU A 22 -32.77 4.54 -4.03
N SER A 23 -33.28 4.50 -2.79
CA SER A 23 -34.71 4.29 -2.49
C SER A 23 -35.54 5.58 -2.45
N SER A 24 -34.91 6.76 -2.59
CA SER A 24 -35.58 8.07 -2.52
C SER A 24 -36.32 8.35 -1.19
N LEU A 25 -36.19 7.47 -0.19
CA LEU A 25 -36.98 7.48 1.05
C LEU A 25 -36.48 8.55 2.04
N THR A 26 -35.21 8.92 2.00
CA THR A 26 -34.65 10.01 2.82
C THR A 26 -33.51 10.73 2.09
N ARG A 27 -33.66 12.03 1.83
CA ARG A 27 -32.55 12.96 1.50
C ARG A 27 -31.71 13.34 2.74
N GLN A 28 -31.99 12.70 3.88
CA GLN A 28 -31.30 12.89 5.15
C GLN A 28 -30.39 11.68 5.36
N GLU A 29 -29.11 11.94 5.63
CA GLU A 29 -28.17 10.92 6.10
C GLU A 29 -28.79 10.23 7.32
N ILE A 30 -28.91 8.91 7.28
CA ILE A 30 -29.31 8.13 8.46
C ILE A 30 -28.07 8.10 9.37
N ALA A 31 -27.89 9.17 10.14
CA ALA A 31 -26.82 9.25 11.13
C ALA A 31 -27.15 8.32 12.31
N ILE A 32 -26.42 7.23 12.41
CA ILE A 32 -26.50 6.28 13.52
C ILE A 32 -25.35 6.63 14.46
N ASP A 33 -25.64 7.36 15.53
CA ASP A 33 -24.64 7.83 16.51
C ASP A 33 -24.06 6.72 17.40
N ASN A 34 -24.39 5.44 17.12
CA ASN A 34 -23.98 4.32 17.96
C ASN A 34 -22.72 3.63 17.42
N GLN A 35 -21.60 3.91 18.07
CA GLN A 35 -20.27 3.38 17.75
C GLN A 35 -20.19 1.83 17.71
N LYS A 36 -21.11 1.10 18.34
CA LYS A 36 -21.18 -0.36 18.26
C LYS A 36 -21.82 -0.84 16.95
N LEU A 37 -22.83 -0.14 16.46
CA LEU A 37 -23.53 -0.48 15.21
C LEU A 37 -22.73 -0.04 13.98
N GLN A 38 -21.99 1.07 14.08
CA GLN A 38 -21.12 1.57 12.99
C GLN A 38 -20.00 0.58 12.60
N LYS A 39 -19.60 -0.30 13.54
CA LYS A 39 -18.56 -1.31 13.31
C LYS A 39 -19.08 -2.58 12.66
N LEU A 40 -20.39 -2.76 12.58
CA LEU A 40 -20.99 -3.96 12.02
C LEU A 40 -21.12 -3.84 10.51
N THR A 41 -21.08 -4.99 9.85
CA THR A 41 -21.52 -5.15 8.46
C THR A 41 -23.04 -5.24 8.37
N ILE A 42 -23.61 -4.99 7.19
CA ILE A 42 -25.06 -5.22 6.97
C ILE A 42 -25.41 -6.68 7.28
N ARG A 43 -24.51 -7.61 6.95
CA ARG A 43 -24.65 -9.04 7.25
C ARG A 43 -24.83 -9.30 8.74
N GLU A 44 -23.92 -8.78 9.57
CA GLU A 44 -23.99 -8.92 11.02
C GLU A 44 -25.21 -8.22 11.61
N PHE A 45 -25.60 -7.08 11.05
CA PHE A 45 -26.80 -6.37 11.49
C PHE A 45 -28.08 -7.17 11.22
N CYS A 46 -28.22 -7.78 10.05
CA CYS A 46 -29.39 -8.61 9.71
C CYS A 46 -29.49 -9.89 10.55
N MET A 47 -28.40 -10.35 11.17
CA MET A 47 -28.42 -11.47 12.11
C MET A 47 -28.95 -11.09 13.49
N LEU A 48 -28.95 -9.80 13.84
CA LEU A 48 -29.44 -9.33 15.15
C LEU A 48 -30.96 -9.43 15.23
N THR A 49 -31.44 -9.74 16.43
CA THR A 49 -32.86 -9.69 16.74
C THR A 49 -33.31 -8.26 17.04
N ARG A 50 -34.61 -8.00 16.86
CA ARG A 50 -35.22 -6.70 17.16
C ARG A 50 -34.94 -6.22 18.59
N GLU A 51 -34.89 -7.16 19.54
CA GLU A 51 -34.67 -6.89 20.97
C GLU A 51 -33.22 -6.46 21.24
N GLU A 52 -32.25 -7.05 20.56
CA GLU A 52 -30.83 -6.70 20.69
C GLU A 52 -30.53 -5.32 20.08
N VAL A 53 -31.18 -4.99 18.96
CA VAL A 53 -31.04 -3.67 18.32
C VAL A 53 -31.71 -2.56 19.15
N LEU A 54 -32.85 -2.84 19.79
CA LEU A 54 -33.51 -1.89 20.69
C LEU A 54 -32.79 -1.73 22.03
N SER A 55 -32.00 -2.72 22.44
CA SER A 55 -31.13 -2.64 23.61
C SER A 55 -29.88 -1.78 23.35
N ALA A 56 -29.61 -1.41 22.10
CA ALA A 56 -28.50 -0.54 21.73
C ALA A 56 -28.85 0.94 21.99
N ASP A 57 -28.01 1.60 22.77
CA ASP A 57 -28.20 2.99 23.19
C ASP A 57 -28.37 3.93 21.97
N GLY A 58 -29.42 4.76 21.96
CA GLY A 58 -29.70 5.72 20.88
C GLY A 58 -30.60 5.23 19.74
N MET A 59 -31.08 3.98 19.76
CA MET A 59 -32.04 3.47 18.77
C MET A 59 -33.49 3.71 19.23
N THR A 60 -34.26 4.49 18.46
CA THR A 60 -35.70 4.68 18.69
C THR A 60 -36.51 3.71 17.84
N VAL A 61 -37.71 3.35 18.31
CA VAL A 61 -38.63 2.44 17.59
C VAL A 61 -38.92 2.95 16.17
N ASP A 62 -39.07 4.27 16.00
CA ASP A 62 -39.31 4.90 14.70
C ASP A 62 -38.12 4.75 13.73
N LYS A 63 -36.88 4.89 14.23
CA LYS A 63 -35.66 4.69 13.43
C LYS A 63 -35.53 3.24 13.00
N LEU A 64 -35.81 2.30 13.90
CA LEU A 64 -35.75 0.87 13.59
C LEU A 64 -36.79 0.49 12.53
N SER A 65 -38.02 1.01 12.63
CA SER A 65 -39.05 0.77 11.61
C SER A 65 -38.73 1.41 10.26
N ALA A 66 -38.00 2.53 10.22
CA ALA A 66 -37.50 3.08 8.96
C ALA A 66 -36.42 2.17 8.32
N ILE A 67 -35.52 1.62 9.14
CA ILE A 67 -34.49 0.67 8.69
C ILE A 67 -35.13 -0.64 8.21
N GLU A 68 -36.10 -1.21 8.94
CA GLU A 68 -36.82 -2.42 8.54
C GLU A 68 -37.50 -2.23 7.16
N ARG A 69 -38.15 -1.08 6.93
CA ARG A 69 -38.76 -0.77 5.63
C ARG A 69 -37.75 -0.67 4.49
N LEU A 70 -36.56 -0.12 4.75
CA LEU A 70 -35.48 -0.06 3.76
C LEU A 70 -34.92 -1.45 3.47
N LEU A 71 -34.70 -2.26 4.50
CA LEU A 71 -34.23 -3.64 4.32
C LEU A 71 -35.24 -4.48 3.54
N ASP A 72 -36.54 -4.31 3.78
CA ASP A 72 -37.61 -5.00 3.04
C ASP A 72 -37.56 -4.70 1.52
N GLU A 73 -37.20 -3.48 1.11
CA GLU A 73 -37.02 -3.13 -0.32
C GLU A 73 -35.86 -3.89 -0.98
N TYR A 74 -34.84 -4.22 -0.19
CA TYR A 74 -33.68 -5.01 -0.61
C TYR A 74 -33.84 -6.51 -0.30
N SER A 75 -35.03 -6.94 0.11
CA SER A 75 -35.38 -8.33 0.51
C SER A 75 -34.59 -8.87 1.71
N LEU A 76 -34.14 -7.98 2.58
CA LEU A 76 -33.42 -8.29 3.83
C LEU A 76 -34.36 -8.12 5.03
N ARG A 77 -34.13 -8.89 6.10
CA ARG A 77 -34.90 -8.84 7.35
C ARG A 77 -33.98 -9.00 8.56
N LEU A 78 -34.43 -8.52 9.71
CA LEU A 78 -33.76 -8.76 10.99
C LEU A 78 -34.01 -10.20 11.47
N GLY A 79 -33.02 -10.78 12.13
CA GLY A 79 -33.05 -12.16 12.64
C GLY A 79 -32.93 -13.23 11.56
N MET A 80 -32.36 -12.90 10.39
CA MET A 80 -32.10 -13.88 9.34
C MET A 80 -30.96 -14.82 9.74
N SER A 81 -31.07 -16.08 9.33
CA SER A 81 -30.02 -17.07 9.56
C SER A 81 -28.84 -16.88 8.59
N ALA A 82 -27.64 -17.34 8.99
CA ALA A 82 -26.45 -17.26 8.12
C ALA A 82 -26.67 -17.90 6.74
N GLY A 83 -27.40 -19.03 6.67
CA GLY A 83 -27.69 -19.69 5.40
C GLY A 83 -28.62 -18.90 4.47
N GLU A 84 -29.55 -18.10 5.02
CA GLU A 84 -30.40 -17.23 4.20
C GLU A 84 -29.62 -16.05 3.63
N LEU A 85 -28.66 -15.51 4.39
CA LEU A 85 -27.76 -14.45 3.92
C LEU A 85 -26.78 -14.95 2.87
N ASP A 86 -26.27 -16.17 3.03
CA ASP A 86 -25.38 -16.79 2.04
C ASP A 86 -26.13 -17.04 0.73
N ALA A 87 -27.38 -17.52 0.80
CA ALA A 87 -28.24 -17.67 -0.37
C ALA A 87 -28.52 -16.31 -1.06
N TYR A 88 -28.69 -15.24 -0.27
CA TYR A 88 -28.86 -13.88 -0.82
C TYR A 88 -27.60 -13.42 -1.55
N LEU A 89 -26.42 -13.62 -0.95
CA LEU A 89 -25.12 -13.28 -1.53
C LEU A 89 -24.85 -14.07 -2.82
N ASP A 90 -25.18 -15.36 -2.84
CA ASP A 90 -25.06 -16.21 -4.03
C ASP A 90 -25.94 -15.69 -5.17
N CYS A 91 -27.17 -15.29 -4.87
CA CYS A 91 -28.04 -14.67 -5.86
C CYS A 91 -27.52 -13.30 -6.33
N TYR A 92 -26.95 -12.47 -5.43
CA TYR A 92 -26.31 -11.20 -5.80
C TYR A 92 -25.20 -11.41 -6.82
N TYR A 93 -24.33 -12.40 -6.59
CA TYR A 93 -23.22 -12.69 -7.50
C TYR A 93 -23.65 -13.37 -8.81
N GLN A 94 -24.77 -14.10 -8.82
CA GLN A 94 -25.37 -14.60 -10.06
C GLN A 94 -25.82 -13.45 -10.97
N GLU A 95 -26.36 -12.39 -10.37
CA GLU A 95 -26.78 -11.19 -11.09
C GLU A 95 -25.57 -10.31 -11.51
N ARG A 96 -24.47 -10.33 -10.74
CA ARG A 96 -23.25 -9.53 -10.98
C ARG A 96 -21.96 -10.36 -10.96
N PRO A 97 -21.67 -11.12 -12.04
CA PRO A 97 -20.50 -12.00 -12.08
C PRO A 97 -19.15 -11.26 -12.16
N GLU A 98 -19.13 -10.02 -12.63
CA GLU A 98 -17.90 -9.21 -12.69
C GLU A 98 -17.44 -8.73 -11.31
N GLU A 99 -18.39 -8.32 -10.46
CA GLU A 99 -18.10 -7.93 -9.08
C GLU A 99 -17.59 -9.12 -8.27
N LYS A 100 -18.15 -10.32 -8.47
CA LYS A 100 -17.64 -11.55 -7.83
C LYS A 100 -16.16 -11.76 -8.14
N LYS A 101 -15.75 -11.64 -9.41
CA LYS A 101 -14.35 -11.81 -9.81
C LYS A 101 -13.42 -10.79 -9.15
N PHE A 102 -13.92 -9.57 -8.92
CA PHE A 102 -13.19 -8.53 -8.23
C PHE A 102 -12.97 -8.89 -6.75
N TYR A 103 -14.02 -9.27 -6.03
CA TYR A 103 -13.91 -9.67 -4.62
C TYR A 103 -13.08 -10.96 -4.47
N ASP A 104 -13.27 -11.97 -5.32
CA ASP A 104 -12.44 -13.19 -5.35
C ASP A 104 -10.94 -12.89 -5.63
N LEU A 105 -10.63 -11.79 -6.35
CA LEU A 105 -9.26 -11.35 -6.56
C LEU A 105 -8.71 -10.66 -5.29
N CYS A 106 -9.49 -9.78 -4.67
CA CYS A 106 -9.14 -9.13 -3.41
C CYS A 106 -8.88 -10.17 -2.30
N ASP A 107 -9.76 -11.16 -2.18
CA ASP A 107 -9.61 -12.23 -1.19
C ASP A 107 -8.36 -13.06 -1.47
N ARG A 108 -8.09 -13.44 -2.73
CA ARG A 108 -6.82 -14.11 -3.08
C ARG A 108 -5.59 -13.27 -2.77
N MET A 109 -5.66 -11.94 -2.95
CA MET A 109 -4.57 -11.05 -2.58
C MET A 109 -4.39 -11.01 -1.06
N CYS A 110 -5.47 -10.87 -0.30
CA CYS A 110 -5.46 -10.88 1.16
C CYS A 110 -5.02 -12.24 1.74
N GLU A 111 -5.49 -13.34 1.17
CA GLU A 111 -5.06 -14.69 1.49
C GLU A 111 -3.60 -14.88 1.15
N SER A 112 -3.10 -14.43 0.00
CA SER A 112 -1.67 -14.49 -0.32
C SER A 112 -0.82 -13.72 0.69
N VAL A 113 -1.34 -12.62 1.24
CA VAL A 113 -0.71 -11.86 2.33
C VAL A 113 -0.82 -12.60 3.67
N ALA A 114 -1.96 -13.24 3.97
CA ALA A 114 -2.19 -13.99 5.20
C ALA A 114 -1.45 -15.35 5.24
N THR A 115 -1.42 -16.09 4.14
CA THR A 115 -0.61 -17.32 3.98
C THR A 115 0.88 -17.02 3.92
N SER A 116 1.28 -15.86 3.38
CA SER A 116 2.69 -15.48 3.45
C SER A 116 3.09 -15.01 4.84
N GLY A 117 2.19 -14.48 5.70
CA GLY A 117 2.39 -14.18 7.13
C GLY A 117 3.62 -13.31 7.46
N ALA A 118 4.36 -12.93 6.44
CA ALA A 118 5.65 -12.30 6.48
C ALA A 118 5.35 -10.91 5.98
N LYS A 119 5.61 -9.92 6.83
CA LYS A 119 6.01 -8.60 6.33
C LYS A 119 6.89 -8.84 5.10
N PRO A 120 6.66 -8.15 3.96
CA PRO A 120 7.55 -8.30 2.81
C PRO A 120 8.96 -8.22 3.36
N ALA A 121 9.79 -9.24 3.08
CA ALA A 121 11.15 -9.28 3.59
C ALA A 121 11.99 -8.32 2.75
N PHE A 122 12.94 -7.62 3.37
CA PHE A 122 13.80 -6.71 2.63
C PHE A 122 14.61 -7.52 1.61
N ASP A 123 14.44 -7.23 0.33
CA ASP A 123 15.23 -7.87 -0.72
C ASP A 123 16.64 -7.27 -0.76
N GLU A 124 17.53 -7.84 0.05
CA GLU A 124 18.93 -7.42 0.15
C GLU A 124 19.66 -7.52 -1.20
N LYS A 125 19.33 -8.54 -2.02
CA LYS A 125 20.03 -8.77 -3.31
C LYS A 125 19.56 -7.78 -4.36
N GLY A 126 18.26 -7.54 -4.46
CA GLY A 126 17.68 -6.54 -5.34
C GLY A 126 18.21 -5.15 -5.00
N PHE A 127 18.20 -4.79 -3.71
CA PHE A 127 18.71 -3.50 -3.26
C PHE A 127 20.19 -3.31 -3.58
N ARG A 128 21.05 -4.30 -3.31
CA ARG A 128 22.47 -4.24 -3.65
C ARG A 128 22.71 -4.02 -5.14
N THR A 129 21.97 -4.74 -5.98
CA THR A 129 22.10 -4.63 -7.44
C THR A 129 21.69 -3.24 -7.92
N GLU A 130 20.62 -2.69 -7.37
CA GLU A 130 20.14 -1.35 -7.73
C GLU A 130 21.07 -0.25 -7.22
N LEU A 131 21.62 -0.41 -6.02
CA LEU A 131 22.59 0.51 -5.45
C LEU A 131 23.88 0.50 -6.27
N ASP A 132 24.39 -0.68 -6.61
CA ASP A 132 25.57 -0.85 -7.47
C ASP A 132 25.37 -0.17 -8.83
N ARG A 133 24.21 -0.38 -9.46
CA ARG A 133 23.83 0.27 -10.72
C ARG A 133 23.84 1.80 -10.61
N LYS A 134 23.39 2.36 -9.49
CA LYS A 134 23.39 3.81 -9.25
C LYS A 134 24.78 4.37 -9.00
N LEU A 135 25.59 3.68 -8.20
CA LEU A 135 26.95 4.09 -7.86
C LEU A 135 27.86 4.09 -9.10
N HIS A 136 27.73 3.06 -9.95
CA HIS A 136 28.45 2.92 -11.21
C HIS A 136 27.70 3.50 -12.42
N GLY A 137 26.64 4.28 -12.18
CA GLY A 137 25.87 4.92 -13.23
C GLY A 137 26.75 5.84 -14.08
N ASN A 138 26.36 6.03 -15.35
CA ASN A 138 27.10 6.92 -16.25
C ASN A 138 27.13 8.35 -15.66
N PRO A 139 28.30 8.94 -15.41
CA PRO A 139 28.40 10.29 -14.83
C PRO A 139 27.86 11.39 -15.75
N LEU A 140 27.58 11.07 -17.03
CA LEU A 140 27.07 11.98 -18.05
C LEU A 140 25.58 11.79 -18.38
N ASP A 141 24.86 10.95 -17.62
CA ASP A 141 23.44 10.66 -17.87
C ASP A 141 22.52 11.87 -17.61
N GLY A 142 23.04 12.91 -16.94
CA GLY A 142 22.33 14.16 -16.65
C GLY A 142 22.96 15.40 -17.29
N THR A 143 22.24 16.52 -17.24
CA THR A 143 22.72 17.83 -17.74
C THR A 143 23.86 18.41 -16.89
N ARG A 144 24.05 17.88 -15.67
CA ARG A 144 25.12 18.23 -14.73
C ARG A 144 25.72 16.95 -14.15
N LEU A 145 27.00 17.00 -13.79
CA LEU A 145 27.66 15.92 -13.05
C LEU A 145 26.94 15.70 -11.72
N SER A 146 26.60 14.44 -11.42
CA SER A 146 26.13 14.04 -10.09
C SER A 146 27.22 14.30 -9.05
N ASP A 147 26.85 14.44 -7.77
CA ASP A 147 27.82 14.66 -6.68
C ASP A 147 28.91 13.56 -6.64
N LEU A 148 28.55 12.32 -6.96
CA LEU A 148 29.48 11.20 -7.10
C LEU A 148 30.40 11.35 -8.33
N GLY A 149 29.85 11.77 -9.47
CA GLY A 149 30.65 12.08 -10.66
C GLY A 149 31.63 13.23 -10.41
N TRP A 150 31.21 14.23 -9.65
CA TRP A 150 32.06 15.35 -9.22
C TRP A 150 33.16 14.90 -8.26
N LEU A 151 32.83 14.08 -7.27
CA LEU A 151 33.81 13.48 -6.35
C LEU A 151 34.85 12.63 -7.11
N HIS A 152 34.41 11.83 -8.07
CA HIS A 152 35.30 11.01 -8.90
C HIS A 152 36.26 11.89 -9.72
N TYR A 153 35.73 12.97 -10.34
CA TYR A 153 36.54 13.94 -11.07
C TYR A 153 37.59 14.62 -10.17
N GLN A 154 37.20 15.08 -8.99
CA GLN A 154 38.11 15.69 -8.03
C GLN A 154 39.20 14.71 -7.59
N THR A 155 38.82 13.47 -7.27
CA THR A 155 39.75 12.41 -6.87
C THR A 155 40.78 12.15 -7.96
N LEU A 156 40.35 12.05 -9.21
CA LEU A 156 41.23 11.86 -10.37
C LEU A 156 42.17 13.05 -10.59
N ARG A 157 41.66 14.28 -10.45
CA ARG A 157 42.46 15.50 -10.55
C ARG A 157 43.55 15.53 -9.48
N GLU A 158 43.19 15.26 -8.23
CA GLU A 158 44.15 15.23 -7.12
C GLU A 158 45.16 14.09 -7.28
N ALA A 159 44.73 12.89 -7.69
CA ALA A 159 45.61 11.75 -7.98
C ALA A 159 46.61 12.04 -9.10
N TYR A 160 46.25 12.88 -10.08
CA TYR A 160 47.16 13.31 -11.15
C TYR A 160 48.17 14.38 -10.71
N LEU A 161 47.73 15.33 -9.87
CA LEU A 161 48.54 16.44 -9.39
C LEU A 161 49.52 16.01 -8.29
N SER A 162 49.09 15.12 -7.40
CA SER A 162 49.86 14.57 -6.28
C SER A 162 50.91 13.53 -6.68
N GLN A 163 51.05 13.23 -7.97
CA GLN A 163 52.04 12.25 -8.43
C GLN A 163 53.47 12.65 -8.02
N PRO A 164 54.29 11.68 -7.58
CA PRO A 164 55.67 11.94 -7.19
C PRO A 164 56.47 12.67 -8.26
N TRP A 165 57.43 13.48 -7.84
CA TRP A 165 58.24 14.31 -8.76
C TRP A 165 58.89 13.48 -9.88
N TYR A 166 59.40 12.28 -9.58
CA TYR A 166 60.06 11.43 -10.58
C TYR A 166 59.08 10.94 -11.67
N MET A 167 57.83 10.66 -11.32
CA MET A 167 56.79 10.33 -12.29
C MET A 167 56.48 11.52 -13.20
N ARG A 168 56.49 12.73 -12.64
CA ARG A 168 56.24 13.97 -13.39
C ARG A 168 57.36 14.28 -14.39
N MET A 169 58.60 13.91 -14.05
CA MET A 169 59.80 14.17 -14.85
C MET A 169 60.03 13.12 -15.94
N PHE A 170 59.82 11.83 -15.63
CA PHE A 170 60.24 10.73 -16.51
C PHE A 170 59.09 10.02 -17.21
N ALA A 171 57.84 10.17 -16.76
CA ALA A 171 56.71 9.50 -17.39
C ALA A 171 55.95 10.41 -18.36
N SER A 172 55.49 9.83 -19.47
CA SER A 172 54.65 10.53 -20.43
C SER A 172 53.32 10.97 -19.81
N ARG A 173 52.73 12.04 -20.35
CA ARG A 173 51.41 12.54 -19.92
C ARG A 173 50.35 11.43 -19.94
N LEU A 174 50.34 10.60 -20.99
CA LEU A 174 49.40 9.50 -21.13
C LEU A 174 49.54 8.48 -20.00
N TYR A 175 50.77 8.09 -19.64
CA TYR A 175 51.01 7.15 -18.55
C TYR A 175 50.57 7.72 -17.21
N ARG A 176 50.88 8.99 -16.97
CA ARG A 176 50.45 9.72 -15.77
C ARG A 176 48.93 9.78 -15.63
N THR A 177 48.22 10.06 -16.71
CA THR A 177 46.75 10.05 -16.70
C THR A 177 46.20 8.64 -16.43
N LYS A 178 46.72 7.61 -17.10
CA LYS A 178 46.30 6.22 -16.86
C LYS A 178 46.51 5.78 -15.41
N LYS A 179 47.65 6.16 -14.81
CA LYS A 179 47.91 5.88 -13.39
C LYS A 179 46.90 6.61 -12.49
N ALA A 180 46.67 7.90 -12.71
CA ALA A 180 45.72 8.67 -11.92
C ALA A 180 44.28 8.10 -12.02
N VAL A 181 43.86 7.67 -13.22
CA VAL A 181 42.58 6.98 -13.43
C VAL A 181 42.52 5.69 -12.62
N LYS A 182 43.58 4.86 -12.67
CA LYS A 182 43.63 3.60 -11.92
C LYS A 182 43.58 3.82 -10.42
N ASP A 183 44.34 4.79 -9.90
CA ASP A 183 44.38 5.10 -8.47
C ASP A 183 43.01 5.63 -7.99
N ALA A 184 42.39 6.53 -8.76
CA ALA A 184 41.05 7.06 -8.48
C ALA A 184 39.95 5.98 -8.56
N PHE A 185 40.06 5.07 -9.52
CA PHE A 185 39.15 3.92 -9.65
C PHE A 185 39.13 3.08 -8.37
N TRP A 186 40.29 2.68 -7.85
CA TRP A 186 40.34 1.88 -6.62
C TRP A 186 39.79 2.60 -5.39
N ILE A 187 39.99 3.91 -5.30
CA ILE A 187 39.39 4.72 -4.22
C ILE A 187 37.86 4.72 -4.34
N HIS A 188 37.35 4.88 -5.55
CA HIS A 188 35.92 4.85 -5.82
C HIS A 188 35.29 3.49 -5.53
N GLU A 189 35.89 2.39 -5.98
CA GLU A 189 35.45 1.03 -5.67
C GLU A 189 35.42 0.78 -4.16
N GLY A 190 36.46 1.22 -3.44
CA GLY A 190 36.50 1.12 -1.97
C GLY A 190 35.38 1.92 -1.30
N PHE A 191 35.08 3.11 -1.80
CA PHE A 191 33.96 3.91 -1.35
C PHE A 191 32.62 3.21 -1.62
N CYS A 192 32.40 2.69 -2.83
CA CYS A 192 31.16 1.99 -3.20
C CYS A 192 30.91 0.77 -2.32
N ALA A 193 31.94 -0.05 -2.07
CA ALA A 193 31.85 -1.19 -1.18
C ALA A 193 31.51 -0.78 0.26
N PHE A 194 32.15 0.28 0.77
CA PHE A 194 31.90 0.80 2.11
C PHE A 194 30.48 1.35 2.28
N VAL A 195 30.01 2.15 1.32
CA VAL A 195 28.65 2.71 1.35
C VAL A 195 27.61 1.59 1.29
N THR A 196 27.81 0.61 0.40
CA THR A 196 26.90 -0.52 0.26
C THR A 196 26.75 -1.25 1.59
N ASP A 197 27.86 -1.59 2.27
CA ASP A 197 27.86 -2.28 3.55
C ASP A 197 27.16 -1.48 4.66
N ARG A 198 27.49 -0.17 4.78
CA ARG A 198 26.93 0.71 5.82
C ARG A 198 25.45 1.02 5.65
N CYS A 199 24.98 1.12 4.40
CA CYS A 199 23.57 1.43 4.13
C CYS A 199 22.65 0.23 4.37
N MET A 200 23.12 -1.02 4.25
CA MET A 200 22.28 -2.22 4.38
C MET A 200 21.48 -2.24 5.68
N ASP A 201 22.15 -2.10 6.82
CA ASP A 201 21.50 -2.22 8.14
C ASP A 201 20.47 -1.11 8.37
N SER A 202 20.77 0.10 7.90
CA SER A 202 19.89 1.26 8.05
C SER A 202 18.65 1.13 7.16
N GLU A 203 18.81 0.70 5.91
CA GLU A 203 17.70 0.51 4.98
C GLU A 203 16.82 -0.68 5.38
N ARG A 204 17.45 -1.76 5.86
CA ARG A 204 16.72 -2.91 6.42
C ARG A 204 15.89 -2.48 7.63
N TRP A 205 16.49 -1.74 8.56
CA TRP A 205 15.76 -1.22 9.72
C TRP A 205 14.60 -0.30 9.30
N ASN A 206 14.83 0.63 8.37
CA ASN A 206 13.80 1.53 7.84
C ASN A 206 12.66 0.78 7.15
N PHE A 207 12.95 -0.31 6.46
CA PHE A 207 11.96 -1.12 5.77
C PHE A 207 11.11 -1.95 6.75
N GLU A 208 11.74 -2.57 7.75
CA GLU A 208 11.05 -3.37 8.77
C GLU A 208 10.15 -2.54 9.71
N HIS A 209 10.50 -1.26 9.91
CA HIS A 209 9.83 -0.31 10.80
C HIS A 209 9.10 0.81 10.04
N ARG A 210 8.91 0.67 8.72
CA ARG A 210 8.13 1.62 7.94
C ARG A 210 6.68 1.55 8.38
N GLU A 211 6.26 2.44 9.27
CA GLU A 211 4.85 2.70 9.48
C GLU A 211 4.25 3.12 8.13
N VAL A 212 3.16 2.46 7.74
CA VAL A 212 2.38 2.84 6.55
C VAL A 212 1.89 4.26 6.80
N LYS A 213 2.64 5.27 6.35
CA LYS A 213 2.16 6.64 6.37
C LYS A 213 0.85 6.64 5.58
N PRO A 214 -0.29 7.00 6.18
CA PRO A 214 -1.51 7.19 5.40
C PRO A 214 -1.19 8.27 4.37
N THR A 215 -1.32 7.93 3.10
CA THR A 215 -1.14 8.85 2.00
C THR A 215 -2.13 10.00 2.22
N ILE A 216 -1.64 11.13 2.71
CA ILE A 216 -2.41 12.36 2.77
C ILE A 216 -2.66 12.73 1.30
N GLN A 217 -3.91 12.54 0.88
CA GLN A 217 -4.41 13.04 -0.40
C GLN A 217 -4.18 14.56 -0.41
N GLN A 218 -3.35 15.02 -1.36
CA GLN A 218 -3.31 16.42 -1.78
C GLN A 218 -4.28 16.61 -2.94
#